data_AF-W4VC81-F1
#
_entry.id   AF-W4VC81-F1
#
_cell.length_a   1.000
_cell.length_b   1.000
_cell.length_c   1.000
_cell.angle_alpha   90.00
_cell.angle_beta   90.00
_cell.angle_gamma   90.00
#
_symmetry.space_group_name_H-M   'P 1'
#
loop_
_entity.id
_entity.type
_entity.pdbx_description
1 polymer ?
#
loop_
_entity_poly.entity_id
_entity_poly.type
_entity_poly.pdbx_seq_one_letter_code
_entity_poly.pdbx_strand_id
1 'polypeptide(L)' 'MGEREIFEQINDVLKENGYDTRINGLMDLTHFLNEKRDSDSFAYDRVRELYDQFIMGIGMW' A
#
# COMPACT_ATOMS: atom_id res chain seq x y z
N MET A 1 -12.69 -1.62 12.03
CA MET A 1 -11.44 -0.86 11.83
C MET A 1 -10.93 -1.28 10.47
N GLY A 2 -11.58 -0.73 9.44
CA GLY A 2 -11.66 -1.34 8.11
C GLY A 2 -11.10 -0.38 7.09
N GLU A 3 -10.18 -0.86 6.26
CA GLU A 3 -9.75 -0.25 4.99
C GLU A 3 -9.08 1.13 5.08
N ARG A 4 -9.79 2.16 5.55
CA ARG A 4 -9.31 3.55 5.62
C ARG A 4 -8.04 3.72 6.44
N GLU A 5 -7.94 3.08 7.61
CA GLU A 5 -6.73 3.16 8.45
C GLU A 5 -5.49 2.55 7.78
N ILE A 6 -5.67 1.53 6.93
CA ILE A 6 -4.57 0.90 6.21
C ILE A 6 -4.11 1.80 5.07
N PHE A 7 -5.04 2.42 4.34
CA PHE A 7 -4.70 3.40 3.30
C PHE A 7 -4.03 4.64 3.87
N GLU A 8 -4.43 5.12 5.05
CA GLU A 8 -3.75 6.23 5.71
C GLU A 8 -2.31 5.88 6.09
N GLN A 9 -2.07 4.68 6.65
CA GLN A 9 -0.71 4.21 6.93
C GLN A 9 0.15 4.07 5.68
N ILE A 10 -0.41 3.55 4.59
CA ILE A 10 0.28 3.44 3.29
C ILE A 10 0.65 4.82 2.77
N ASN A 11 -0.28 5.78 2.81
CA ASN A 11 -0.03 7.15 2.37
C ASN A 11 1.07 7.84 3.20
N ASP A 12 1.11 7.58 4.50
CA ASP A 12 2.14 8.12 5.39
C ASP A 12 3.52 7.56 5.01
N VAL A 13 3.64 6.24 4.84
CA VAL A 13 4.88 5.58 4.39
C VAL A 13 5.34 6.11 3.03
N LEU A 14 4.42 6.25 2.07
CA LEU A 14 4.72 6.80 0.75
C LEU A 14 5.27 8.23 0.85
N LYS A 15 4.62 9.07 1.66
CA LYS A 15 5.02 10.46 1.87
C LYS A 15 6.37 10.58 2.57
N GLU A 16 6.64 9.75 3.59
CA GLU A 16 7.94 9.70 4.28
C GLU A 16 9.09 9.32 3.34
N ASN A 17 8.80 8.50 2.32
CA ASN A 17 9.78 8.08 1.31
C ASN A 17 9.82 9.01 0.08
N GLY A 18 9.09 10.13 0.09
CA GLY A 18 9.12 11.14 -0.96
C GLY A 18 8.20 10.87 -2.17
N TYR A 19 7.28 9.90 -2.07
CA TYR A 19 6.25 9.68 -3.07
C TYR A 19 5.10 10.66 -2.85
N ASP A 20 4.75 11.44 -3.88
CA ASP A 20 3.59 12.35 -3.87
C ASP A 20 2.28 11.64 -4.25
N THR A 21 2.31 10.31 -4.39
CA THR A 21 1.15 9.51 -4.79
C THR A 21 0.24 9.28 -3.59
N ARG A 22 -1.07 9.55 -3.77
CA ARG A 22 -2.08 9.31 -2.75
C ARG A 22 -2.96 8.12 -3.12
N ILE A 23 -2.83 7.05 -2.36
CA ILE A 23 -3.64 5.85 -2.49
C ILE A 23 -4.98 6.05 -1.77
N ASN A 24 -6.08 6.00 -2.50
CA ASN A 24 -7.44 6.11 -1.93
C ASN A 24 -8.20 4.78 -1.90
N GLY A 25 -7.62 3.70 -2.44
CA GLY A 25 -8.23 2.38 -2.45
C GLY A 25 -7.30 1.31 -3.00
N LEU A 26 -7.78 0.06 -2.97
CA LEU A 26 -7.02 -1.11 -3.46
C LEU A 26 -6.60 -0.97 -4.92
N MET A 27 -7.41 -0.31 -5.74
CA MET A 27 -7.13 -0.16 -7.17
C MET A 27 -5.90 0.73 -7.42
N ASP A 28 -5.81 1.88 -6.75
CA ASP A 28 -4.61 2.73 -6.74
C ASP A 28 -3.40 1.99 -6.17
N LEU A 29 -3.60 1.24 -5.09
CA LEU A 29 -2.52 0.48 -4.46
C LEU A 29 -1.96 -0.59 -5.39
N THR A 30 -2.86 -1.33 -6.04
CA THR A 30 -2.49 -2.38 -7.00
C THR A 30 -1.83 -1.76 -8.21
N HIS A 31 -2.29 -0.59 -8.66
CA HIS A 31 -1.64 0.16 -9.74
C HIS A 31 -0.22 0.58 -9.36
N PHE A 32 -0.03 1.14 -8.16
CA PHE A 32 1.27 1.50 -7.62
C PHE A 32 2.23 0.31 -7.51
N LEU A 33 1.74 -0.81 -6.95
CA LEU A 33 2.51 -2.05 -6.85
C LEU A 33 2.84 -2.63 -8.25
N ASN A 34 1.91 -2.53 -9.20
CA ASN A 34 2.11 -3.04 -10.55
C ASN A 34 3.02 -2.14 -11.40
N GLU A 35 3.23 -0.88 -11.01
CA GLU A 35 4.02 0.06 -11.82
C GLU A 35 5.51 -0.31 -11.91
N LYS A 36 6.01 -1.28 -11.12
CA LYS A 36 7.34 -1.95 -11.19
C LYS A 36 8.58 -1.03 -11.28
N ARG A 37 8.42 0.28 -11.27
CA ARG A 37 9.51 1.27 -11.40
C ARG A 37 10.30 1.42 -10.10
N ASP A 38 9.71 1.03 -8.98
CA ASP A 38 10.26 1.24 -7.64
C ASP A 38 10.26 -0.03 -6.77
N SER A 39 10.37 -1.21 -7.40
CA SER A 39 10.44 -2.49 -6.66
C SER A 39 11.65 -2.62 -5.71
N ASP A 40 12.61 -1.69 -5.77
CA ASP A 40 13.79 -1.65 -4.89
C ASP A 40 13.62 -0.66 -3.71
N SER A 41 12.47 0.01 -3.60
CA SER A 41 12.25 1.02 -2.58
C SER A 41 11.67 0.42 -1.30
N PHE A 42 12.21 0.82 -0.15
CA PHE A 42 11.71 0.40 1.18
C PHE A 42 10.21 0.67 1.35
N ALA A 43 9.70 1.75 0.74
CA ALA A 43 8.27 2.04 0.71
C ALA A 43 7.46 0.94 0.02
N TYR A 44 7.95 0.42 -1.11
CA TYR A 44 7.26 -0.61 -1.88
C TYR A 44 7.10 -1.89 -1.07
N ASP A 45 8.18 -2.34 -0.41
CA ASP A 45 8.16 -3.55 0.42
C ASP A 45 7.16 -3.40 1.57
N ARG A 46 7.19 -2.25 2.26
CA ARG A 46 6.28 -1.94 3.35
C ARG A 46 4.82 -1.86 2.93
N VAL A 47 4.55 -1.22 1.80
CA VAL A 47 3.21 -1.09 1.22
C VAL A 47 2.68 -2.47 0.79
N ARG A 48 3.54 -3.33 0.25
CA ARG A 48 3.19 -4.70 -0.12
C ARG A 48 2.89 -5.56 1.10
N GLU A 49 3.67 -5.47 2.18
CA GLU A 49 3.38 -6.18 3.43
C GLU A 49 2.02 -5.80 4.02
N LEU A 50 1.68 -4.51 4.02
CA LEU A 50 0.39 -4.01 4.51
C LEU A 50 -0.77 -4.49 3.64
N TYR A 51 -0.59 -4.47 2.32
CA TYR A 51 -1.58 -5.00 1.37
C TYR A 51 -1.81 -6.50 1.55
N ASP A 52 -0.74 -7.27 1.67
CA ASP A 52 -0.80 -8.71 1.81
C ASP A 52 -1.50 -9.11 3.11
N GLN A 53 -1.18 -8.44 4.23
CA GLN A 53 -1.90 -8.60 5.50
C GLN A 53 -3.39 -8.25 5.37
N PHE A 54 -3.72 -7.20 4.62
CA PHE A 54 -5.10 -6.80 4.39
C PHE A 54 -5.88 -7.84 3.57
N ILE A 55 -5.30 -8.33 2.48
CA ILE A 55 -5.91 -9.37 1.63
C ILE A 55 -6.00 -10.72 2.36
N MET A 56 -4.95 -11.13 3.07
CA MET A 56 -4.96 -12.36 3.87
C MET A 56 -5.96 -12.28 5.02
N GLY A 57 -6.13 -11.12 5.64
CA GLY A 57 -7.14 -10.88 6.68
C GLY A 57 -8.58 -10.96 6.16
N ILE A 58 -8.81 -10.61 4.90
CA ILE A 58 -10.11 -10.76 4.23
C ILE A 58 -10.34 -12.21 3.75
N GLY A 59 -9.28 -12.92 3.36
CA GLY A 59 -9.35 -14.28 2.81
C GLY A 59 -9.63 -15.41 3.81
N MET A 60 -9.72 -15.13 5.13
CA MET A 60 -10.04 -16.13 6.17
C MET A 60 -11.52 -16.16 6.61
N TRP A 61 -12.46 -15.67 5.77
CA TRP A 61 -13.91 -15.77 6.01
C TRP A 61 -14.63 -16.56 4.91
#